data_AF-A0A5N9HGP6-F1
#
_entry.id   AF-A0A5N9HGP6-F1
#
_cell.length_a   1.000
_cell.length_b   1.000
_cell.length_c   1.000
_cell.angle_alpha   90.00
_cell.angle_beta   90.00
_cell.angle_gamma   90.00
#
_symmetry.space_group_name_H-M   'P 1'
#
loop_
_entity.id
_entity.type
_entity.pdbx_description
1 polymer ?
#
loop_
_entity_poly.entity_id
_entity_poly.type
_entity_poly.pdbx_seq_one_letter_code
_entity_poly.pdbx_strand_id
1 'polypeptide(L)'
;MEKNGVKVAFVCRTSVGTPDMGATIDTPGVAFYPIYTSYEPTTRVHSNPGWFPIIRTTPDRGKYRDELAEDIKKAKEIADIVVMSWHWGLSPYQLHPGAGPGDVEVMEYQKEMAHFVIDCGVDLVLGHHSHQPQPIEIYNGKAIFYSLANFVHDLADFKEMKFMAIFSKCLIKDGKISQLSFIPGTIDGNGPPVFGKPSDLPDVVSKMQEMSTPYGTKFKVNDEEVVILL
;
A
#
# COMPACT_ATOMS: atom_id res chain seq x y z
N MET A 1 16.58 5.17 10.06
CA MET A 1 17.74 5.13 9.15
C MET A 1 18.34 6.52 9.09
N GLU A 2 19.68 6.65 9.08
CA GLU A 2 20.35 7.93 8.87
C GLU A 2 21.37 7.81 7.75
N LYS A 3 21.38 8.76 6.83
CA LYS A 3 22.36 8.83 5.72
C LYS A 3 22.59 10.27 5.31
N ASN A 4 23.86 10.66 5.18
CA ASN A 4 24.26 12.02 4.79
C ASN A 4 23.59 13.12 5.63
N GLY A 5 23.41 12.87 6.94
CA GLY A 5 22.76 13.81 7.87
C GLY A 5 21.23 13.87 7.77
N VAL A 6 20.60 13.09 6.90
CA VAL A 6 19.13 12.98 6.81
C VAL A 6 18.66 11.75 7.57
N LYS A 7 17.68 11.93 8.44
CA LYS A 7 17.02 10.89 9.23
C LYS A 7 15.67 10.54 8.64
N VAL A 8 15.47 9.26 8.39
CA VAL A 8 14.20 8.68 7.93
C VAL A 8 13.69 7.71 9.00
N ALA A 9 12.51 7.98 9.53
CA ALA A 9 11.81 7.08 10.44
C ALA A 9 10.74 6.29 9.68
N PHE A 10 10.57 5.03 10.08
CA PHE A 10 9.48 4.18 9.61
C PHE A 10 8.53 3.92 10.77
N VAL A 11 7.25 4.21 10.55
CA VAL A 11 6.17 3.76 11.44
C VAL A 11 5.50 2.59 10.75
N CYS A 12 5.45 1.45 11.44
CA CYS A 12 4.95 0.20 10.86
C CYS A 12 3.64 -0.22 11.51
N ARG A 13 2.67 -0.66 10.70
CA ARG A 13 1.44 -1.32 11.16
C ARG A 13 1.08 -2.49 10.27
N THR A 14 0.30 -3.43 10.81
CA THR A 14 -0.38 -4.44 10.01
C THR A 14 -1.85 -4.55 10.38
N SER A 15 -2.69 -4.71 9.38
CA SER A 15 -4.11 -4.98 9.52
C SER A 15 -4.48 -6.36 8.97
N VAL A 16 -3.48 -7.23 8.87
CA VAL A 16 -3.56 -8.57 8.29
C VAL A 16 -3.09 -9.55 9.36
N GLY A 17 -3.86 -10.62 9.54
CA GLY A 17 -3.66 -11.58 10.61
C GLY A 17 -4.76 -11.46 11.66
N THR A 18 -4.62 -12.23 12.73
CA THR A 18 -5.60 -12.30 13.81
C THR A 18 -5.16 -11.40 14.99
N PRO A 19 -6.10 -10.88 15.80
CA PRO A 19 -5.77 -9.94 16.88
C PRO A 19 -4.74 -10.48 17.91
N ASP A 20 -4.66 -11.79 18.09
CA ASP A 20 -3.70 -12.49 18.96
C ASP A 20 -2.26 -12.49 18.43
N MET A 21 -2.03 -12.09 17.18
CA MET A 21 -0.69 -11.89 16.63
C MET A 21 -0.04 -10.57 17.09
N GLY A 22 -0.81 -9.68 17.71
CA GLY A 22 -0.33 -8.40 18.19
C GLY A 22 0.74 -8.53 19.27
N ALA A 23 1.79 -7.71 19.19
CA ALA A 23 2.79 -7.61 20.25
C ALA A 23 2.14 -7.11 21.54
N THR A 24 2.47 -7.74 22.67
CA THR A 24 2.08 -7.29 24.01
C THR A 24 3.33 -7.03 24.85
N ILE A 25 3.14 -6.59 26.10
CA ILE A 25 4.26 -6.46 27.04
C ILE A 25 4.93 -7.81 27.34
N ASP A 26 4.18 -8.91 27.23
CA ASP A 26 4.63 -10.25 27.60
C ASP A 26 4.86 -11.18 26.40
N THR A 27 4.42 -10.79 25.20
CA THR A 27 4.48 -11.65 24.01
C THR A 27 5.04 -10.91 22.79
N PRO A 28 5.95 -11.55 22.03
CA PRO A 28 6.36 -11.02 20.74
C PRO A 28 5.19 -11.04 19.77
N GLY A 29 5.22 -10.16 18.78
CA GLY A 29 4.17 -10.07 17.78
C GLY A 29 4.37 -8.91 16.82
N VAL A 30 3.31 -8.55 16.10
CA VAL A 30 3.29 -7.45 15.14
C VAL A 30 2.63 -6.20 15.73
N ALA A 31 2.94 -5.03 15.17
CA ALA A 31 2.23 -3.79 15.47
C ALA A 31 0.85 -3.80 14.79
N PHE A 32 -0.09 -4.54 15.40
CA PHE A 32 -1.41 -4.78 14.85
C PHE A 32 -2.31 -3.52 14.92
N TYR A 33 -3.08 -3.29 13.86
CA TYR A 33 -4.10 -2.25 13.78
C TYR A 33 -5.44 -2.89 13.36
N PRO A 34 -6.47 -2.89 14.24
CA PRO A 34 -7.73 -3.57 13.98
C PRO A 34 -8.55 -2.88 12.90
N ILE A 35 -9.10 -3.70 12.00
CA ILE A 35 -10.10 -3.32 11.00
C ILE A 35 -11.31 -4.22 11.18
N TYR A 36 -12.49 -3.62 11.19
CA TYR A 36 -13.77 -4.31 11.30
C TYR A 36 -14.41 -4.44 9.93
N THR A 37 -14.86 -5.65 9.59
CA THR A 37 -15.58 -5.93 8.34
C THR A 37 -17.06 -6.15 8.66
N SER A 38 -17.94 -5.48 7.92
CA SER A 38 -19.39 -5.71 7.99
C SER A 38 -19.97 -5.93 6.60
N TYR A 39 -21.02 -6.74 6.51
CA TYR A 39 -21.73 -7.05 5.28
C TYR A 39 -23.10 -6.38 5.30
N GLU A 40 -23.32 -5.47 4.36
CA GLU A 40 -24.56 -4.73 4.21
C GLU A 40 -25.37 -5.30 3.03
N PRO A 41 -26.66 -5.60 3.20
CA PRO A 41 -27.50 -6.05 2.08
C PRO A 41 -27.70 -4.92 1.07
N THR A 42 -27.70 -5.25 -0.23
CA THR A 42 -28.09 -4.27 -1.25
C THR A 42 -29.60 -4.00 -1.21
N THR A 43 -30.03 -2.86 -1.74
CA THR A 43 -31.45 -2.49 -1.86
C THR A 43 -32.29 -3.48 -2.65
N ARG A 44 -31.67 -4.34 -3.47
CA ARG A 44 -32.34 -5.35 -4.29
C ARG A 44 -32.37 -6.75 -3.68
N VAL A 45 -31.84 -6.96 -2.47
CA VAL A 45 -31.75 -8.30 -1.86
C VAL A 45 -33.11 -8.99 -1.72
N HIS A 46 -34.18 -8.22 -1.53
CA HIS A 46 -35.55 -8.74 -1.43
C HIS A 46 -36.13 -9.16 -2.79
N SER A 47 -35.70 -8.51 -3.88
CA SER A 47 -36.20 -8.79 -5.23
C SER A 47 -35.36 -9.83 -5.96
N ASN A 48 -34.06 -9.90 -5.64
CA ASN A 48 -33.09 -10.81 -6.25
C ASN A 48 -32.35 -11.59 -5.15
N PRO A 49 -32.88 -12.74 -4.68
CA PRO A 49 -32.19 -13.59 -3.72
C PRO A 49 -30.81 -14.05 -4.25
N GLY A 50 -29.79 -14.03 -3.39
CA GLY A 50 -28.42 -14.42 -3.76
C GLY A 50 -27.53 -13.28 -4.28
N TRP A 51 -27.98 -12.03 -4.26
CA TRP A 51 -27.14 -10.89 -4.62
C TRP A 51 -25.96 -10.71 -3.65
N PHE A 52 -24.79 -10.31 -4.17
CA PHE A 52 -23.60 -10.11 -3.35
C PHE A 52 -23.80 -8.99 -2.31
N PRO A 53 -23.29 -9.15 -1.07
CA PRO A 53 -23.34 -8.10 -0.07
C PRO A 53 -22.40 -6.95 -0.42
N ILE A 54 -22.70 -5.76 0.07
CA ILE A 54 -21.75 -4.65 0.12
C ILE A 54 -20.80 -4.92 1.28
N ILE A 55 -19.51 -4.97 1.00
CA ILE A 55 -18.48 -5.16 2.01
C ILE A 55 -18.02 -3.78 2.49
N ARG A 56 -18.16 -3.52 3.80
CA ARG A 56 -17.67 -2.30 4.44
C ARG A 56 -16.49 -2.64 5.34
N THR A 57 -15.50 -1.76 5.36
CA THR A 57 -14.32 -1.91 6.21
C THR A 57 -14.13 -0.65 7.04
N THR A 58 -14.16 -0.79 8.36
CA THR A 58 -14.04 0.35 9.29
C THR A 58 -12.79 0.15 10.15
N PRO A 59 -11.83 1.09 10.13
CA PRO A 59 -10.69 1.02 11.03
C PRO A 59 -11.10 1.29 12.48
N ASP A 60 -10.31 0.81 13.45
CA ASP A 60 -10.43 1.32 14.81
C ASP A 60 -10.30 2.85 14.84
N ARG A 61 -11.12 3.50 15.66
CA ARG A 61 -11.12 4.96 15.86
C ARG A 61 -10.94 5.36 17.31
N GLY A 62 -10.47 4.43 18.15
CA GLY A 62 -10.21 4.64 19.55
C GLY A 62 -8.73 4.47 19.85
N LYS A 63 -8.44 3.60 20.82
CA LYS A 63 -7.11 3.40 21.38
C LYS A 63 -6.01 3.21 20.32
N TYR A 64 -6.23 2.37 19.30
CA TYR A 64 -5.18 2.07 18.32
C TYR A 64 -4.89 3.26 17.41
N ARG A 65 -5.92 4.08 17.13
CA ARG A 65 -5.78 5.32 16.37
C ARG A 65 -4.95 6.35 17.13
N ASP A 66 -5.22 6.52 18.42
CA ASP A 66 -4.49 7.46 19.29
C ASP A 66 -3.03 7.02 19.47
N GLU A 67 -2.78 5.73 19.67
CA GLU A 67 -1.42 5.17 19.77
C GLU A 67 -0.63 5.35 18.46
N LEU A 68 -1.27 5.14 17.30
CA LEU A 68 -0.65 5.40 16.01
C LEU A 68 -0.29 6.88 15.81
N ALA A 69 -1.19 7.80 16.19
CA ALA A 69 -0.92 9.24 16.11
C ALA A 69 0.27 9.64 16.99
N GLU A 70 0.35 9.11 18.22
CA GLU A 70 1.46 9.38 19.12
C GLU A 70 2.78 8.81 18.61
N ASP A 71 2.78 7.63 18.01
CA ASP A 71 3.97 7.05 17.37
C ASP A 71 4.45 7.90 16.19
N ILE A 72 3.54 8.40 15.35
CA ILE A 72 3.88 9.30 14.24
C ILE A 72 4.47 10.60 14.78
N LYS A 73 3.88 11.18 15.84
CA LYS A 73 4.39 12.39 16.49
C LYS A 73 5.82 12.18 17.01
N LYS A 74 6.07 11.10 17.75
CA LYS A 74 7.42 10.75 18.23
C LYS A 74 8.40 10.55 17.08
N ALA A 75 7.97 9.92 15.98
CA ALA A 75 8.80 9.77 14.79
C ALA A 75 9.17 11.12 14.17
N LYS A 76 8.24 12.08 14.13
CA LYS A 76 8.50 13.45 13.64
C LYS A 76 9.46 14.25 14.50
N GLU A 77 9.54 13.97 15.81
CA GLU A 77 10.50 14.64 16.70
C GLU A 77 11.95 14.23 16.42
N ILE A 78 12.17 13.06 15.83
CA ILE A 78 13.51 12.47 15.67
C ILE A 78 13.96 12.31 14.20
N ALA A 79 13.11 12.59 13.23
CA ALA A 79 13.39 12.36 11.81
C ALA A 79 12.92 13.50 10.89
N ASP A 80 13.65 13.71 9.80
CA ASP A 80 13.29 14.69 8.76
C ASP A 80 12.10 14.19 7.93
N ILE A 81 12.12 12.90 7.60
CA ILE A 81 11.08 12.21 6.81
C ILE A 81 10.48 11.07 7.63
N VAL A 82 9.16 11.01 7.70
CA VAL A 82 8.43 9.87 8.28
C VAL A 82 7.72 9.10 7.18
N VAL A 83 8.03 7.81 7.07
CA VAL A 83 7.41 6.88 6.14
C VAL A 83 6.48 5.94 6.90
N MET A 84 5.22 5.84 6.47
CA MET A 84 4.32 4.82 6.95
C MET A 84 4.52 3.55 6.12
N SER A 85 4.84 2.44 6.76
CA SER A 85 4.85 1.10 6.14
C SER A 85 3.67 0.30 6.66
N TRP A 86 2.71 -0.02 5.79
CA TRP A 86 1.48 -0.69 6.21
C TRP A 86 1.24 -2.00 5.45
N HIS A 87 1.21 -3.09 6.19
CA HIS A 87 0.83 -4.41 5.67
C HIS A 87 -0.71 -4.54 5.73
N TRP A 88 -1.40 -4.32 4.61
CA TRP A 88 -2.86 -4.13 4.54
C TRP A 88 -3.47 -4.45 3.17
N GLY A 89 -4.77 -4.22 3.04
CA GLY A 89 -5.54 -4.54 1.85
C GLY A 89 -5.91 -6.01 1.77
N LEU A 90 -6.56 -6.37 0.67
CA LEU A 90 -6.93 -7.74 0.35
C LEU A 90 -6.02 -8.24 -0.77
N SER A 91 -5.65 -9.52 -0.70
CA SER A 91 -4.92 -10.13 -1.79
C SER A 91 -5.88 -10.70 -2.85
N PRO A 92 -5.82 -10.26 -4.12
CA PRO A 92 -6.71 -10.69 -5.19
C PRO A 92 -6.70 -12.22 -5.40
N TYR A 93 -5.57 -12.91 -5.17
CA TYR A 93 -5.54 -14.37 -5.35
C TYR A 93 -6.52 -15.12 -4.43
N GLN A 94 -6.94 -14.50 -3.32
CA GLN A 94 -7.93 -15.06 -2.40
C GLN A 94 -9.35 -15.04 -2.96
N LEU A 95 -9.59 -14.30 -4.05
CA LEU A 95 -10.88 -14.22 -4.72
C LEU A 95 -11.08 -15.34 -5.73
N HIS A 96 -10.14 -15.49 -6.66
CA HIS A 96 -10.11 -16.61 -7.59
C HIS A 96 -8.73 -16.76 -8.24
N PRO A 97 -8.41 -17.95 -8.80
CA PRO A 97 -7.23 -18.14 -9.62
C PRO A 97 -7.21 -17.13 -10.78
N GLY A 98 -6.09 -16.42 -10.95
CA GLY A 98 -5.89 -15.47 -12.04
C GLY A 98 -6.30 -14.02 -11.76
N ALA A 99 -6.78 -13.69 -10.55
CA ALA A 99 -7.03 -12.31 -10.16
C ALA A 99 -5.70 -11.50 -10.12
N GLY A 100 -5.66 -10.39 -10.84
CA GLY A 100 -4.51 -9.53 -11.06
C GLY A 100 -4.69 -8.11 -10.49
N PRO A 101 -3.76 -7.19 -10.83
CA PRO A 101 -3.87 -5.79 -10.42
C PRO A 101 -5.18 -5.17 -10.92
N GLY A 102 -5.85 -4.41 -10.07
CA GLY A 102 -7.10 -3.72 -10.41
C GLY A 102 -8.37 -4.57 -10.27
N ASP A 103 -8.27 -5.89 -10.05
CA ASP A 103 -9.45 -6.74 -9.76
C ASP A 103 -10.00 -6.52 -8.34
N VAL A 104 -9.18 -5.93 -7.47
CA VAL A 104 -9.55 -5.56 -6.11
C VAL A 104 -9.32 -4.08 -5.92
N GLU A 105 -10.41 -3.37 -5.66
CA GLU A 105 -10.35 -1.95 -5.33
C GLU A 105 -9.62 -1.73 -3.99
N VAL A 106 -9.04 -0.54 -3.85
CA VAL A 106 -8.50 -0.10 -2.56
C VAL A 106 -9.64 -0.02 -1.55
N MET A 107 -9.50 -0.74 -0.44
CA MET A 107 -10.54 -0.85 0.58
C MET A 107 -10.81 0.50 1.27
N GLU A 108 -12.04 0.70 1.77
CA GLU A 108 -12.45 1.96 2.42
C GLU A 108 -11.50 2.35 3.56
N TYR A 109 -11.11 1.37 4.39
CA TYR A 109 -10.19 1.61 5.51
C TYR A 109 -8.77 1.97 5.06
N GLN A 110 -8.29 1.44 3.92
CA GLN A 110 -6.96 1.76 3.41
C GLN A 110 -6.91 3.26 3.07
N LYS A 111 -7.95 3.78 2.41
CA LYS A 111 -8.06 5.21 2.09
C LYS A 111 -8.18 6.06 3.36
N GLU A 112 -9.10 5.72 4.26
CA GLU A 112 -9.30 6.45 5.52
C GLU A 112 -8.00 6.54 6.32
N MET A 113 -7.30 5.42 6.48
CA MET A 113 -6.09 5.38 7.28
C MET A 113 -4.89 6.00 6.58
N ALA A 114 -4.76 5.90 5.25
CA ALA A 114 -3.72 6.60 4.49
C ALA A 114 -3.84 8.12 4.62
N HIS A 115 -5.05 8.65 4.50
CA HIS A 115 -5.33 10.08 4.69
C HIS A 115 -5.04 10.51 6.13
N PHE A 116 -5.53 9.75 7.11
CA PHE A 116 -5.31 10.03 8.53
C PHE A 116 -3.82 10.13 8.89
N VAL A 117 -2.99 9.18 8.46
CA VAL A 117 -1.56 9.23 8.83
C VAL A 117 -0.82 10.38 8.16
N ILE A 118 -1.20 10.77 6.94
CA ILE A 118 -0.68 11.99 6.29
C ILE A 118 -1.10 13.22 7.08
N ASP A 119 -2.35 13.30 7.53
CA ASP A 119 -2.84 14.40 8.35
C ASP A 119 -2.14 14.46 9.73
N CYS A 120 -1.66 13.33 10.25
CA CYS A 120 -0.80 13.26 11.43
C CYS A 120 0.66 13.66 11.17
N GLY A 121 1.07 13.86 9.92
CA GLY A 121 2.40 14.35 9.54
C GLY A 121 3.32 13.34 8.84
N VAL A 122 2.80 12.18 8.39
CA VAL A 122 3.54 11.25 7.54
C VAL A 122 3.84 11.89 6.18
N ASP A 123 5.05 11.68 5.68
CA ASP A 123 5.55 12.25 4.42
C ASP A 123 5.35 11.32 3.21
N LEU A 124 5.22 10.01 3.45
CA LEU A 124 5.04 8.99 2.41
C LEU A 124 4.36 7.75 3.00
N VAL A 125 3.32 7.22 2.33
CA VAL A 125 2.69 5.95 2.71
C VAL A 125 3.08 4.86 1.73
N LEU A 126 3.61 3.75 2.25
CA LEU A 126 4.00 2.55 1.52
C LEU A 126 3.19 1.35 2.02
N GLY A 127 2.15 1.02 1.27
CA GLY A 127 1.38 -0.20 1.46
C GLY A 127 2.05 -1.42 0.84
N HIS A 128 1.73 -2.58 1.39
CA HIS A 128 2.09 -3.91 0.87
C HIS A 128 1.09 -4.94 1.43
N HIS A 129 1.33 -6.23 1.17
CA HIS A 129 0.46 -7.41 1.43
C HIS A 129 -0.35 -7.90 0.23
N SER A 130 -0.95 -7.03 -0.59
CA SER A 130 -1.85 -7.47 -1.66
C SER A 130 -1.18 -8.30 -2.76
N HIS A 131 0.13 -8.52 -2.72
CA HIS A 131 0.94 -9.25 -3.71
C HIS A 131 0.84 -8.74 -5.16
N GLN A 132 0.10 -7.65 -5.39
CA GLN A 132 -0.08 -6.95 -6.65
C GLN A 132 0.03 -5.44 -6.38
N PRO A 133 0.55 -4.66 -7.34
CA PRO A 133 0.58 -3.22 -7.18
C PRO A 133 -0.85 -2.67 -7.14
N GLN A 134 -1.07 -1.69 -6.29
CA GLN A 134 -2.33 -0.94 -6.20
C GLN A 134 -2.09 0.51 -6.65
N PRO A 135 -3.17 1.28 -6.90
CA PRO A 135 -3.07 2.69 -7.28
C PRO A 135 -2.10 3.51 -6.43
N ILE A 136 -1.60 4.60 -7.02
CA ILE A 136 -0.92 5.67 -6.31
C ILE A 136 -1.88 6.86 -6.21
N GLU A 137 -2.00 7.44 -5.03
CA GLU A 137 -2.77 8.66 -4.78
C GLU A 137 -1.85 9.78 -4.27
N ILE A 138 -2.12 11.02 -4.67
CA ILE A 138 -1.53 12.21 -4.06
C ILE A 138 -2.59 12.87 -3.18
N TYR A 139 -2.34 12.87 -1.86
CA TYR A 139 -3.22 13.47 -0.86
C TYR A 139 -2.43 14.51 -0.06
N ASN A 140 -2.92 15.75 0.01
CA ASN A 140 -2.23 16.88 0.66
C ASN A 140 -0.77 17.06 0.22
N GLY A 141 -0.49 16.82 -1.07
CA GLY A 141 0.85 16.91 -1.67
C GLY A 141 1.82 15.80 -1.26
N LYS A 142 1.33 14.72 -0.63
CA LYS A 142 2.08 13.55 -0.21
C LYS A 142 1.59 12.32 -0.95
N ALA A 143 2.49 11.42 -1.30
CA ALA A 143 2.15 10.22 -2.06
C ALA A 143 1.71 9.08 -1.13
N ILE A 144 0.70 8.34 -1.59
CA ILE A 144 0.22 7.09 -1.03
C ILE A 144 0.41 6.02 -2.10
N PHE A 145 1.30 5.07 -1.85
CA PHE A 145 1.37 3.83 -2.60
C PHE A 145 0.50 2.82 -1.87
N TYR A 146 -0.69 2.51 -2.38
CA TYR A 146 -1.59 1.59 -1.67
C TYR A 146 -1.03 0.17 -1.59
N SER A 147 -0.22 -0.24 -2.57
CA SER A 147 0.60 -1.45 -2.51
C SER A 147 1.73 -1.40 -3.52
N LEU A 148 2.95 -1.75 -3.08
CA LEU A 148 4.12 -1.92 -3.95
C LEU A 148 4.21 -3.33 -4.59
N ALA A 149 3.32 -4.26 -4.20
CA ALA A 149 3.43 -5.69 -4.48
C ALA A 149 4.60 -6.38 -3.73
N ASN A 150 5.15 -7.45 -4.32
CA ASN A 150 6.20 -8.28 -3.75
C ASN A 150 7.60 -7.77 -4.13
N PHE A 151 8.51 -7.74 -3.15
CA PHE A 151 9.94 -7.52 -3.40
C PHE A 151 10.72 -8.85 -3.56
N VAL A 152 10.25 -9.91 -2.91
CA VAL A 152 10.63 -11.31 -3.13
C VAL A 152 9.39 -12.14 -2.83
N HIS A 153 9.19 -13.22 -3.58
CA HIS A 153 8.09 -14.14 -3.35
C HIS A 153 8.51 -15.60 -3.51
N ASP A 154 8.17 -16.44 -2.55
CA ASP A 154 8.53 -17.88 -2.54
C ASP A 154 7.35 -18.79 -2.18
N LEU A 155 6.13 -18.25 -2.10
CA LEU A 155 4.97 -19.00 -1.67
C LEU A 155 4.61 -20.07 -2.71
N ALA A 156 4.42 -21.31 -2.24
CA ALA A 156 4.35 -22.49 -3.10
C ALA A 156 3.19 -22.45 -4.11
N ASP A 157 2.08 -21.83 -3.74
CA ASP A 157 0.85 -21.76 -4.55
C ASP A 157 0.96 -20.84 -5.78
N PHE A 158 2.09 -20.12 -5.93
CA PHE A 158 2.25 -19.09 -6.95
C PHE A 158 3.39 -19.36 -7.94
N LYS A 159 4.00 -20.56 -7.88
CA LYS A 159 5.12 -20.96 -8.74
C LYS A 159 4.87 -20.82 -10.24
N GLU A 160 3.61 -20.90 -10.65
CA GLU A 160 3.18 -20.81 -12.06
C GLU A 160 2.48 -19.47 -12.38
N MET A 161 2.45 -18.53 -11.44
CA MET A 161 1.76 -17.25 -11.59
C MET A 161 2.74 -16.13 -11.97
N LYS A 162 2.23 -15.16 -12.74
CA LYS A 162 2.92 -13.92 -13.07
C LYS A 162 2.34 -12.76 -12.28
N PHE A 163 3.20 -12.02 -11.59
CA PHE A 163 2.81 -10.84 -10.83
C PHE A 163 3.44 -9.60 -11.44
N MET A 164 2.70 -8.49 -11.39
CA MET A 164 3.31 -7.19 -11.57
C MET A 164 3.97 -6.76 -10.26
N ALA A 165 5.01 -5.96 -10.35
CA ALA A 165 5.66 -5.34 -9.21
C ALA A 165 6.12 -3.93 -9.59
N ILE A 166 6.31 -3.07 -8.58
CA ILE A 166 6.93 -1.77 -8.77
C ILE A 166 8.03 -1.58 -7.73
N PHE A 167 9.15 -1.00 -8.16
CA PHE A 167 10.21 -0.56 -7.25
C PHE A 167 10.12 0.94 -7.06
N SER A 168 9.61 1.39 -5.90
CA SER A 168 9.52 2.82 -5.60
C SER A 168 10.90 3.43 -5.34
N LYS A 169 11.18 4.56 -5.96
CA LYS A 169 12.36 5.39 -5.71
C LYS A 169 11.91 6.71 -5.08
N CYS A 170 12.54 7.05 -3.97
CA CYS A 170 12.32 8.30 -3.24
C CYS A 170 13.62 9.06 -3.16
N LEU A 171 13.72 10.15 -3.93
CA LEU A 171 14.85 11.06 -3.85
C LEU A 171 14.58 12.09 -2.75
N ILE A 172 15.51 12.18 -1.80
CA ILE A 172 15.43 13.11 -0.68
C ILE A 172 16.57 14.11 -0.80
N LYS A 173 16.23 15.40 -0.72
CA LYS A 173 17.17 16.53 -0.75
C LYS A 173 16.81 17.50 0.36
N ASP A 174 17.80 17.93 1.13
CA ASP A 174 17.63 18.92 2.22
C ASP A 174 16.50 18.53 3.21
N GLY A 175 16.43 17.24 3.58
CA GLY A 175 15.42 16.71 4.48
C GLY A 175 14.00 16.63 3.91
N LYS A 176 13.82 16.81 2.59
CA LYS A 176 12.51 16.81 1.92
C LYS A 176 12.50 15.84 0.74
N ILE A 177 11.36 15.22 0.48
CA ILE A 177 11.16 14.43 -0.73
C ILE A 177 11.14 15.39 -1.93
N SER A 178 12.11 15.24 -2.83
CA SER A 178 12.24 16.08 -4.02
C SER A 178 11.70 15.42 -5.28
N GLN A 179 11.66 14.08 -5.31
CA GLN A 179 11.09 13.32 -6.42
C GLN A 179 10.64 11.94 -5.93
N LEU A 180 9.49 11.49 -6.43
CA LEU A 180 9.06 10.10 -6.34
C LEU A 180 8.91 9.53 -7.75
N SER A 181 9.38 8.31 -7.92
CA SER A 181 9.27 7.55 -9.17
C SER A 181 9.13 6.07 -8.86
N PHE A 182 8.81 5.26 -9.87
CA PHE A 182 8.93 3.82 -9.77
C PHE A 182 9.53 3.19 -11.03
N ILE A 183 10.16 2.03 -10.85
CA ILE A 183 10.62 1.17 -11.94
C ILE A 183 9.64 -0.02 -12.04
N PRO A 184 9.05 -0.30 -13.21
CA PRO A 184 8.16 -1.45 -13.36
C PRO A 184 8.95 -2.76 -13.30
N GLY A 185 8.30 -3.80 -12.81
CA GLY A 185 8.86 -5.15 -12.76
C GLY A 185 7.79 -6.22 -12.86
N THR A 186 8.25 -7.44 -13.09
CA THR A 186 7.41 -8.64 -13.08
C THR A 186 8.08 -9.76 -12.31
N ILE A 187 7.29 -10.57 -11.62
CA ILE A 187 7.74 -11.84 -11.05
C ILE A 187 7.19 -12.96 -11.92
N ASP A 188 8.06 -13.89 -12.32
CA ASP A 188 7.69 -15.13 -13.01
C ASP A 188 7.96 -16.30 -12.06
N GLY A 189 6.91 -16.82 -11.43
CA GLY A 189 7.00 -17.85 -10.39
C GLY A 189 7.62 -17.34 -9.09
N ASN A 190 8.75 -17.94 -8.68
CA ASN A 190 9.40 -17.64 -7.41
C ASN A 190 10.67 -16.81 -7.58
N GLY A 191 10.91 -15.92 -6.62
CA GLY A 191 12.12 -15.11 -6.51
C GLY A 191 11.82 -13.61 -6.47
N PRO A 192 12.85 -12.78 -6.66
CA PRO A 192 12.68 -11.34 -6.79
C PRO A 192 12.07 -10.97 -8.15
N PRO A 193 11.39 -9.81 -8.26
CA PRO A 193 10.98 -9.26 -9.54
C PRO A 193 12.18 -8.98 -10.45
N VAL A 194 11.97 -9.18 -11.74
CA VAL A 194 12.82 -8.63 -12.79
C VAL A 194 12.31 -7.23 -13.10
N PHE A 195 13.06 -6.22 -12.69
CA PHE A 195 12.78 -4.82 -13.01
C PHE A 195 13.37 -4.44 -14.37
N GLY A 196 12.65 -3.61 -15.12
CA GLY A 196 13.03 -3.21 -16.48
C GLY A 196 12.68 -1.75 -16.76
N LYS A 197 13.05 -1.27 -17.95
CA LYS A 197 12.68 0.09 -18.36
C LYS A 197 11.16 0.18 -18.55
N PRO A 198 10.56 1.37 -18.43
CA PRO A 198 9.16 1.57 -18.77
C PRO A 198 8.77 1.09 -20.18
N SER A 199 9.69 1.18 -21.14
CA SER A 199 9.51 0.66 -22.51
C SER A 199 9.42 -0.86 -22.60
N ASP A 200 10.07 -1.58 -21.67
CA ASP A 200 10.15 -3.05 -21.69
C ASP A 200 8.93 -3.68 -21.02
N LEU A 201 8.26 -2.92 -20.14
CA LEU A 201 7.11 -3.37 -19.36
C LEU A 201 5.93 -2.39 -19.48
N PRO A 202 5.44 -2.10 -20.71
CA PRO A 202 4.40 -1.09 -20.95
C PRO A 202 3.07 -1.46 -20.27
N ASP A 203 2.80 -2.74 -20.05
CA ASP A 203 1.57 -3.21 -19.39
C ASP A 203 1.53 -2.82 -17.92
N VAL A 204 2.67 -2.91 -17.20
CA VAL A 204 2.76 -2.48 -15.80
C VAL A 204 2.56 -0.98 -15.71
N VAL A 205 3.18 -0.21 -16.60
CA VAL A 205 3.04 1.26 -16.66
C VAL A 205 1.59 1.66 -16.95
N SER A 206 0.98 1.05 -17.97
CA SER A 206 -0.41 1.32 -18.37
C SER A 206 -1.38 0.96 -17.26
N LYS A 207 -1.17 -0.17 -16.57
CA LYS A 207 -2.03 -0.58 -15.47
C LYS A 207 -1.92 0.35 -14.26
N MET A 208 -0.71 0.81 -13.93
CA MET A 208 -0.51 1.82 -12.89
C MET A 208 -1.17 3.15 -13.25
N GLN A 209 -1.09 3.58 -14.51
CA GLN A 209 -1.79 4.77 -15.01
C GLN A 209 -3.31 4.64 -14.88
N GLU A 210 -3.88 3.53 -15.37
CA GLU A 210 -5.30 3.22 -15.29
C GLU A 210 -5.80 3.26 -13.83
N MET A 211 -5.14 2.51 -12.95
CA MET A 211 -5.53 2.37 -11.54
C MET A 211 -5.41 3.69 -10.76
N SER A 212 -4.45 4.55 -11.10
CA SER A 212 -4.18 5.79 -10.38
C SER A 212 -4.93 7.01 -10.95
N THR A 213 -5.43 6.93 -12.18
CA THR A 213 -6.19 8.02 -12.82
C THR A 213 -7.42 8.47 -12.01
N PRO A 214 -8.24 7.57 -11.42
CA PRO A 214 -9.35 7.97 -10.56
C PRO A 214 -8.96 8.78 -9.31
N TYR A 215 -7.69 8.69 -8.89
CA TYR A 215 -7.12 9.45 -7.77
C TYR A 215 -6.49 10.78 -8.22
N GLY A 216 -6.55 11.11 -9.51
CA GLY A 216 -5.98 12.34 -10.08
C GLY A 216 -4.45 12.31 -10.24
N THR A 217 -3.79 11.22 -9.88
CA THR A 217 -2.33 11.06 -9.99
C THR A 217 -1.92 11.02 -11.46
N LYS A 218 -0.90 11.81 -11.80
CA LYS A 218 -0.32 11.84 -13.15
C LYS A 218 1.11 11.34 -13.13
N PHE A 219 1.51 10.75 -14.24
CA PHE A 219 2.85 10.21 -14.42
C PHE A 219 3.54 10.84 -15.62
N LYS A 220 4.85 11.04 -15.50
CA LYS A 220 5.75 11.31 -16.62
C LYS A 220 6.62 10.08 -16.82
N VAL A 221 6.53 9.47 -18.00
CA VAL A 221 7.31 8.28 -18.35
C VAL A 221 8.61 8.73 -19.02
N ASN A 222 9.73 8.22 -18.52
CA ASN A 222 11.07 8.47 -19.03
C ASN A 222 11.69 7.13 -19.47
N ASP A 223 12.91 7.17 -20.03
CA ASP A 223 13.60 5.95 -20.46
C ASP A 223 13.99 5.02 -19.29
N GLU A 224 14.16 5.56 -18.09
CA GLU A 224 14.63 4.80 -16.91
C GLU A 224 13.55 4.47 -15.89
N GLU A 225 12.53 5.32 -15.76
CA GLU A 225 11.56 5.24 -14.67
C GLU A 225 10.27 6.00 -14.99
N VAL A 226 9.24 5.75 -14.20
CA VAL A 226 7.98 6.48 -14.22
C VAL A 226 7.96 7.48 -13.07
N VAL A 227 8.07 8.77 -13.37
CA VAL A 227 8.06 9.86 -12.39
C VAL A 227 6.63 10.20 -12.01
N ILE A 228 6.37 10.33 -10.71
CA ILE A 228 5.08 10.72 -10.14
C ILE A 228 5.05 12.23 -10.03
N LEU A 229 4.01 12.85 -10.59
CA LEU A 229 3.83 14.30 -10.54
C LEU A 229 3.12 14.68 -9.24
N LEU A 230 3.86 15.29 -8.31
CA LEU A 230 3.40 15.81 -7.02
C LEU A 230 2.79 17.21 -7.14
#